data_AF-A0A914J0L3-F1
#
_entry.id   AF-A0A914J0L3-F1
#
_cell.length_a   1.000
_cell.length_b   1.000
_cell.length_c   1.000
_cell.angle_alpha   90.00
_cell.angle_beta   90.00
_cell.angle_gamma   90.00
#
_symmetry.space_group_name_H-M   'P 1'
#
loop_
_entity.id
_entity.type
_entity.pdbx_description
1 polymer ?
#
loop_
_entity_poly.entity_id
_entity_poly.type
_entity_poly.pdbx_seq_one_letter_code
_entity_poly.pdbx_strand_id
1 'polypeptide(L)'
;MQLGGRGNWAAMQIFRNASKNDQKNAKGQLASLRIVKSLVEITLSRSAADYILDELNVTTFIKTLEQAKYGMDEDFMGTLNANEIIGMPGGFTLQFTPFGTKARNAEAVNGGIIHAFLE
;
A
#
# COMPACT_ATOMS: atom_id res chain seq x y z
N MET A 1 0.97 -20.90 -3.06
CA MET A 1 0.42 -19.99 -2.04
C MET A 1 -0.48 -19.00 -2.78
N GLN A 2 -1.77 -18.95 -2.45
CA GLN A 2 -2.69 -17.92 -2.91
C GLN A 2 -2.65 -16.84 -1.84
N LEU A 3 -2.16 -15.64 -2.16
CA LEU A 3 -1.84 -14.59 -1.17
C LEU A 3 -3.05 -13.82 -0.66
N GLY A 4 -4.17 -14.51 -0.41
CA GLY A 4 -5.25 -14.00 0.43
C GLY A 4 -4.83 -14.04 1.90
N GLY A 5 -3.86 -13.21 2.31
CA GLY A 5 -3.27 -13.28 3.64
C GLY A 5 -2.56 -12.01 4.10
N ARG A 6 -2.35 -11.89 5.41
CA ARG A 6 -1.50 -10.83 6.02
C ARG A 6 -0.03 -11.21 5.81
N GLY A 7 0.74 -10.34 5.16
CA GLY A 7 2.19 -10.47 5.05
C GLY A 7 2.87 -10.15 6.37
N ASN A 8 3.98 -10.83 6.67
CA ASN A 8 4.82 -10.50 7.83
C ASN A 8 5.61 -9.22 7.53
N TRP A 9 5.09 -8.08 8.01
CA TRP A 9 5.62 -6.73 7.83
C TRP A 9 7.10 -6.59 8.20
N ALA A 10 7.50 -7.16 9.35
CA ALA A 10 8.88 -7.08 9.82
C ALA A 10 9.86 -7.88 8.94
N ALA A 11 9.39 -8.95 8.29
CA ALA A 11 10.20 -9.74 7.37
C ALA A 11 10.41 -9.05 6.01
N MET A 12 9.50 -8.14 5.63
CA MET A 12 9.56 -7.51 4.30
C MET A 12 10.49 -6.31 4.23
N GLN A 13 10.81 -5.65 5.36
CA GLN A 13 11.74 -4.51 5.42
C GLN A 13 11.45 -3.48 4.31
N ILE A 14 10.18 -3.08 4.18
CA ILE A 14 9.64 -2.30 3.05
C ILE A 14 10.28 -0.93 2.95
N PHE A 15 10.70 -0.33 4.05
CA PHE A 15 11.39 0.96 4.03
C PHE A 15 12.89 0.77 3.97
N ARG A 16 13.56 1.61 3.16
CA ARG A 16 15.03 1.72 3.19
C ARG A 16 15.51 2.22 4.56
N ASN A 17 14.75 3.12 5.17
CA ASN A 17 15.00 3.56 6.54
C ASN A 17 14.52 2.48 7.53
N ALA A 18 15.46 1.77 8.15
CA ALA A 18 15.19 0.69 9.08
C ALA A 18 14.29 1.10 10.26
N SER A 19 14.37 2.35 10.74
CA SER A 19 13.54 2.84 11.84
C SER A 19 12.05 2.90 11.49
N LYS A 20 11.69 2.89 10.20
CA LYS A 20 10.28 2.84 9.74
C LYS A 20 9.73 1.41 9.67
N ASN A 21 10.56 0.37 9.77
CA ASN A 21 10.11 -1.03 9.65
C ASN A 21 9.52 -1.60 10.95
N ASP A 22 9.74 -0.96 12.11
CA ASP A 22 9.22 -1.40 13.42
C ASP A 22 7.93 -0.69 13.83
N GLN A 23 7.23 -0.09 12.87
CA GLN A 23 5.98 0.62 13.13
C GLN A 23 4.91 -0.29 13.73
N LYS A 24 4.25 0.23 14.77
CA LYS A 24 3.22 -0.48 15.53
C LYS A 24 1.85 0.10 15.26
N ASN A 25 0.83 -0.76 15.24
CA ASN A 25 -0.56 -0.34 15.22
C ASN A 25 -0.99 0.26 16.58
N ALA A 26 -2.21 0.78 16.66
CA ALA A 26 -2.79 1.36 17.89
C ALA A 26 -2.83 0.39 19.09
N LYS A 27 -2.66 -0.92 18.87
CA LYS A 27 -2.61 -1.96 19.91
C LYS A 27 -1.18 -2.32 20.33
N GLY A 28 -0.16 -1.59 19.85
CA GLY A 28 1.24 -1.83 20.15
C GLY A 28 1.84 -3.06 19.45
N GLN A 29 1.12 -3.67 18.53
CA GLN A 29 1.59 -4.81 17.74
C GLN A 29 2.29 -4.29 16.48
N LEU A 30 3.30 -5.02 15.99
CA LEU A 30 3.88 -4.72 14.68
C LEU A 30 2.75 -4.65 13.66
N ALA A 31 2.77 -3.60 12.84
CA ALA A 31 1.79 -3.45 11.78
C ALA A 31 1.84 -4.66 10.84
N SER A 32 0.75 -4.95 10.16
CA SER A 32 0.68 -6.06 9.20
C SER A 32 0.48 -5.49 7.80
N LEU A 33 1.24 -5.97 6.83
CA LEU A 33 0.96 -5.68 5.43
C LEU A 33 -0.28 -6.48 5.00
N ARG A 34 -1.30 -5.80 4.48
CA ARG A 34 -2.43 -6.48 3.84
C ARG A 34 -2.17 -6.57 2.35
N ILE A 35 -2.09 -7.78 1.81
CA ILE A 35 -2.01 -7.97 0.36
C ILE A 35 -3.36 -7.59 -0.25
N VAL A 36 -3.31 -6.74 -1.27
CA VAL A 36 -4.47 -6.19 -1.97
C VAL A 36 -4.28 -6.42 -3.45
N LYS A 37 -5.27 -7.05 -4.07
CA LYS A 37 -5.33 -7.24 -5.52
C LYS A 37 -5.85 -5.96 -6.19
N SER A 38 -5.22 -5.56 -7.28
CA SER A 38 -5.67 -4.51 -8.20
C SER A 38 -5.50 -4.95 -9.65
N LEU A 39 -5.90 -4.10 -10.58
CA LEU A 39 -5.50 -4.24 -11.98
C LEU A 39 -3.98 -4.07 -12.11
N VAL A 40 -3.43 -4.62 -13.20
CA VAL A 40 -2.01 -4.53 -13.55
C VAL A 40 -1.62 -3.14 -14.07
N GLU A 41 -2.61 -2.35 -14.49
CA GLU A 41 -2.42 -0.99 -14.98
C GLU A 41 -2.63 0.02 -13.84
N ILE A 42 -1.73 1.00 -13.75
CA ILE A 42 -1.80 2.06 -12.76
C ILE A 42 -1.29 3.38 -13.33
N THR A 43 -1.90 4.47 -12.88
CA THR A 43 -1.39 5.83 -13.10
C THR A 43 -0.79 6.33 -11.80
N LEU A 44 0.45 6.81 -11.85
CA LEU A 44 1.19 7.33 -10.70
C LEU A 44 1.52 8.81 -10.91
N SER A 45 1.42 9.60 -9.84
CA SER A 45 2.03 10.92 -9.82
C SER A 45 3.57 10.78 -9.78
N ARG A 46 4.28 11.84 -10.18
CA ARG A 46 5.74 11.88 -10.06
C ARG A 46 6.20 11.64 -8.61
N SER A 47 5.53 12.25 -7.64
CA SER A 47 5.86 12.08 -6.22
C SER A 47 5.66 10.64 -5.73
N ALA A 48 4.65 9.93 -6.24
CA ALA A 48 4.47 8.52 -5.91
C ALA A 48 5.59 7.65 -6.50
N ALA A 49 6.00 7.92 -7.75
CA ALA A 49 7.11 7.22 -8.39
C ALA A 49 8.44 7.45 -7.64
N ASP A 50 8.77 8.71 -7.33
CA ASP A 50 9.97 9.07 -6.58
C ASP A 50 9.96 8.40 -5.18
N TYR A 51 8.81 8.41 -4.49
CA TYR A 51 8.66 7.74 -3.20
C TYR A 51 8.95 6.23 -3.27
N ILE A 52 8.46 5.53 -4.28
CA ILE A 52 8.72 4.10 -4.47
C ILE A 52 10.22 3.84 -4.69
N LEU A 53 10.88 4.69 -5.47
CA LEU A 53 12.30 4.52 -5.80
C LEU A 53 13.22 4.87 -4.62
N ASP A 54 12.93 5.97 -3.92
CA ASP A 54 13.84 6.60 -2.97
C ASP A 54 13.57 6.22 -1.52
N GLU A 55 12.31 5.94 -1.13
CA GLU A 55 11.95 5.63 0.26
C GLU A 55 11.76 4.13 0.51
N LEU A 56 11.31 3.40 -0.51
CA LEU A 56 10.96 1.98 -0.38
C LEU A 56 12.08 1.05 -0.85
N ASN A 57 12.22 -0.07 -0.14
CA ASN A 57 12.97 -1.25 -0.55
C ASN A 57 12.00 -2.34 -1.00
N VAL A 58 11.61 -2.29 -2.27
CA VAL A 58 10.63 -3.23 -2.85
C VAL A 58 11.22 -4.61 -3.15
N THR A 59 12.54 -4.78 -3.08
CA THR A 59 13.25 -6.01 -3.48
C THR A 59 12.73 -7.25 -2.74
N THR A 60 12.64 -7.16 -1.41
CA THR A 60 12.18 -8.28 -0.58
C THR A 60 10.72 -8.58 -0.84
N PHE A 61 9.90 -7.54 -1.06
CA PHE A 61 8.49 -7.71 -1.36
C PHE A 61 8.28 -8.41 -2.71
N ILE A 62 8.95 -7.95 -3.77
CA ILE A 62 8.91 -8.57 -5.11
C ILE A 62 9.37 -10.02 -5.03
N LYS A 63 10.51 -10.31 -4.40
CA LYS A 63 10.99 -11.70 -4.20
C LYS A 63 9.99 -12.59 -3.46
N THR A 64 9.24 -12.01 -2.51
CA THR A 64 8.19 -12.75 -1.78
C THR A 64 7.01 -13.05 -2.70
N LEU A 65 6.61 -12.08 -3.54
CA LEU A 65 5.58 -12.28 -4.55
C LEU A 65 6.02 -13.31 -5.59
N GLU A 66 7.28 -13.31 -6.03
CA GLU A 66 7.87 -14.28 -6.99
C GLU A 66 7.80 -15.74 -6.54
N GLN A 67 7.66 -15.99 -5.24
CA GLN A 67 7.42 -17.32 -4.71
C GLN A 67 5.95 -17.75 -4.79
N ALA A 68 5.03 -16.80 -5.02
CA ALA A 68 3.64 -17.09 -5.29
C ALA A 68 3.47 -17.64 -6.70
N LYS A 69 2.45 -18.49 -6.88
CA LYS A 69 2.22 -19.18 -8.16
C LYS A 69 1.51 -18.31 -9.20
N TYR A 70 0.89 -17.20 -8.79
CA TYR A 70 0.02 -16.39 -9.65
C TYR A 70 -0.27 -15.01 -9.05
N GLY A 71 -0.52 -14.00 -9.90
CA GLY A 71 -1.16 -12.72 -9.54
C GLY A 71 -0.24 -11.69 -8.89
N MET A 72 1.07 -11.81 -9.06
CA MET A 72 2.03 -10.90 -8.43
C MET A 72 1.93 -9.46 -8.95
N ASP A 73 1.73 -9.34 -10.25
CA ASP A 73 1.50 -8.10 -10.98
C ASP A 73 0.23 -7.39 -10.48
N GLU A 74 -0.81 -8.14 -10.17
CA GLU A 74 -2.04 -7.65 -9.56
C GLU A 74 -1.89 -7.32 -8.05
N ASP A 75 -0.98 -7.99 -7.34
CA ASP A 75 -0.86 -7.86 -5.89
C ASP A 75 0.10 -6.73 -5.48
N PHE A 76 1.12 -6.43 -6.29
CA PHE A 76 2.20 -5.51 -5.92
C PHE A 76 1.71 -4.06 -5.73
N MET A 77 1.19 -3.45 -6.80
CA MET A 77 0.84 -2.03 -6.77
C MET A 77 -0.40 -1.77 -5.91
N GLY A 78 -1.41 -2.65 -5.95
CA GLY A 78 -2.58 -2.57 -5.08
C GLY A 78 -2.20 -2.57 -3.60
N THR A 79 -1.24 -3.42 -3.23
CA THR A 79 -0.72 -3.47 -1.85
C THR A 79 0.00 -2.20 -1.45
N LEU A 80 0.91 -1.67 -2.28
CA LEU A 80 1.62 -0.42 -1.97
C LEU A 80 0.66 0.76 -1.81
N ASN A 81 -0.36 0.83 -2.66
CA ASN A 81 -1.26 1.96 -2.75
C ASN A 81 -2.32 1.97 -1.62
N ALA A 82 -2.71 0.80 -1.10
CA ALA A 82 -3.82 0.69 -0.14
C ALA A 82 -3.39 0.61 1.33
N ASN A 83 -2.13 0.30 1.62
CA ASN A 83 -1.66 0.19 3.00
C ASN A 83 -1.23 1.57 3.53
N GLU A 84 -2.07 2.19 4.37
CA GLU A 84 -1.82 3.54 4.93
C GLU A 84 -0.45 3.71 5.57
N ILE A 85 0.05 2.64 6.18
CA ILE A 85 1.36 2.61 6.83
C ILE A 85 2.53 2.83 5.85
N ILE A 86 2.34 2.49 4.58
CA ILE A 86 3.32 2.75 3.52
C ILE A 86 3.38 4.25 3.23
N GLY A 87 2.28 4.99 3.43
CA GLY A 87 2.24 6.44 3.29
C GLY A 87 2.53 6.93 1.87
N MET A 88 2.23 6.12 0.85
CA MET A 88 2.52 6.48 -0.53
C MET A 88 1.72 7.73 -0.94
N PRO A 89 2.35 8.74 -1.59
CA PRO A 89 1.62 9.89 -2.11
C PRO A 89 0.50 9.46 -3.07
N GLY A 90 -0.73 9.94 -2.81
CA GLY A 90 -1.91 9.52 -3.60
C GLY A 90 -2.47 8.14 -3.24
N GLY A 91 -2.00 7.53 -2.15
CA GLY A 91 -2.50 6.27 -1.62
C GLY A 91 -3.94 6.33 -1.12
N PHE A 92 -4.58 5.17 -1.06
CA PHE A 92 -5.93 4.97 -0.57
C PHE A 92 -5.93 4.28 0.80
N THR A 93 -7.02 4.46 1.54
CA THR A 93 -7.23 3.77 2.81
C THR A 93 -8.02 2.48 2.62
N LEU A 94 -7.62 1.42 3.33
CA LEU A 94 -8.41 0.20 3.48
C LEU A 94 -9.52 0.33 4.53
N GLN A 95 -9.57 1.46 5.26
CA GLN A 95 -10.63 1.75 6.19
C GLN A 95 -11.86 2.20 5.42
N PHE A 96 -12.95 1.43 5.52
CA PHE A 96 -14.24 1.88 5.04
C PHE A 96 -14.73 3.03 5.91
N THR A 97 -14.90 4.22 5.33
CA THR A 97 -15.72 5.25 5.97
C THR A 97 -17.18 4.79 5.85
N PRO A 98 -17.92 4.62 6.96
CA PRO A 98 -19.36 4.44 6.88
C PRO A 98 -19.94 5.60 6.07
N PHE A 99 -20.75 5.28 5.05
CA PHE A 99 -21.41 6.26 4.19
C PHE A 99 -22.03 7.38 5.05
N GLY A 100 -21.44 8.58 5.02
CA GLY A 100 -21.98 9.75 5.71
C GLY A 100 -20.99 10.61 6.50
N THR A 101 -19.76 10.17 6.76
CA THR A 101 -18.79 11.06 7.45
C THR A 101 -17.58 11.28 6.56
N LYS A 102 -17.45 12.51 6.03
CA LYS A 102 -16.26 12.98 5.31
C LYS A 102 -15.01 12.45 6.00
N ALA A 103 -14.12 11.79 5.26
CA ALA A 103 -12.78 11.42 5.72
C ALA A 103 -12.08 12.70 6.21
N ARG A 104 -12.23 13.01 7.50
CA ARG A 104 -11.45 14.04 8.17
C ARG A 104 -10.03 13.48 8.20
N ASN A 105 -9.10 14.21 7.60
CA ASN A 105 -7.67 13.92 7.44
C ASN A 105 -7.23 13.44 6.05
N ALA A 106 -8.06 13.59 5.01
CA ALA A 106 -7.50 13.97 3.72
C ALA A 106 -7.17 15.47 3.82
N GLU A 107 -5.93 15.81 4.17
CA GLU A 107 -5.42 17.13 3.84
C GLU A 107 -5.58 17.29 2.33
N ALA A 108 -6.50 18.18 1.97
CA ALA A 108 -6.82 18.55 0.62
C ALA A 108 -5.58 19.16 -0.03
N VAL A 109 -4.72 18.33 -0.61
CA VAL A 109 -3.74 18.79 -1.59
C VAL A 109 -4.47 18.86 -2.93
N ASN A 110 -5.08 20.02 -3.16
CA ASN A 110 -5.49 20.61 -4.44
C ASN A 110 -5.95 19.65 -5.56
N GLY A 111 -7.27 19.56 -5.71
CA GLY A 111 -7.89 19.56 -7.06
C GLY A 111 -7.91 18.23 -7.83
N GLY A 112 -8.50 17.18 -7.28
CA GLY A 112 -8.85 15.99 -8.06
C GLY A 112 -10.01 15.22 -7.44
N ILE A 113 -11.23 15.42 -7.95
CA ILE A 113 -12.32 14.45 -7.78
C ILE A 113 -11.97 13.28 -8.70
N ILE A 114 -11.66 12.11 -8.17
CA ILE A 114 -11.44 10.91 -8.97
C ILE A 114 -12.70 10.05 -8.90
N HIS A 115 -13.42 10.02 -10.03
CA HIS A 115 -14.49 9.07 -10.32
C HIS A 115 -13.91 7.65 -10.33
N ALA A 116 -14.44 6.76 -9.48
CA ALA A 116 -14.35 5.32 -9.72
C ALA A 116 -15.42 4.97 -10.76
N PHE A 117 -15.00 4.64 -11.98
CA PHE A 117 -15.87 3.97 -12.94
C PHE A 117 -16.07 2.54 -12.45
N LEU A 118 -17.31 2.25 -12.05
CA LEU A 118 -17.84 0.89 -12.04
C LEU A 118 -18.57 0.75 -13.39
N GLU A 119 -18.03 -0.08 -14.28
CA GLU A 119 -18.84 -0.71 -15.33
C GLU A 119 -19.51 -1.97 -14.76
#